data_AF-A0A086PE32-F1
#
_entry.id   AF-A0A086PE32-F1
#
_cell.length_a   1.000
_cell.length_b   1.000
_cell.length_c   1.000
_cell.angle_alpha   90.00
_cell.angle_beta   90.00
_cell.angle_gamma   90.00
#
_symmetry.space_group_name_H-M   'P 1'
#
loop_
_entity.id
_entity.type
_entity.pdbx_description
1 polymer ?
#
loop_
_entity_poly.entity_id
_entity_poly.type
_entity_poly.pdbx_seq_one_letter_code
_entity_poly.pdbx_strand_id
1 'polypeptide(L)'
;MIDAVTLAWAVAALLFFLSLWPSDGTPARRQRNTAAAGIALLSAAAVYGMDFINMPEIVGALVIGAALGLLMAREWPYHRLFVLMTGFAGLAGSAAICAAAAVWLNPYAFGLIDQGSDGIATRHMVMLVMTMSTGAVACGAAFVALIGRGVSSAALLALAIGMAGWSAAALAFLLQNIGMVAAGGLAGAGGAVLALRLWGRARGRGIADTGRGP
;
A
#
# COMPACT_ATOMS: atom_id res chain seq x y z
N MET A 1 13.41 -25.54 -7.30
CA MET A 1 14.39 -24.54 -7.79
C MET A 1 13.79 -23.17 -7.48
N ILE A 2 14.57 -22.18 -7.03
CA ILE A 2 14.02 -20.86 -6.68
C ILE A 2 13.80 -20.09 -7.99
N ASP A 3 12.56 -19.75 -8.30
CA ASP A 3 12.22 -19.02 -9.52
C ASP A 3 12.62 -17.55 -9.39
N ALA A 4 13.09 -16.94 -10.48
CA ALA A 4 13.56 -15.55 -10.50
C ALA A 4 12.53 -14.55 -9.93
N VAL A 5 11.23 -14.82 -10.13
CA VAL A 5 10.12 -14.03 -9.59
C VAL A 5 10.12 -14.07 -8.06
N THR A 6 10.21 -15.26 -7.46
CA THR A 6 10.22 -15.41 -5.99
C THR A 6 11.42 -14.70 -5.35
N LEU A 7 12.57 -14.73 -6.02
CA LEU A 7 13.78 -14.01 -5.60
C LEU A 7 13.59 -12.50 -5.68
N ALA A 8 12.97 -11.99 -6.75
CA ALA A 8 12.64 -10.57 -6.89
C ALA A 8 11.68 -10.08 -5.79
N TRP A 9 10.65 -10.87 -5.43
CA TRP A 9 9.75 -10.57 -4.32
C TRP A 9 10.48 -10.48 -2.98
N ALA A 10 11.40 -11.40 -2.71
CA ALA A 10 12.20 -11.39 -1.49
C ALA A 10 13.16 -10.18 -1.42
N VAL A 11 13.84 -9.87 -2.53
CA VAL A 11 14.73 -8.70 -2.62
C VAL A 11 13.94 -7.40 -2.47
N ALA A 12 12.75 -7.32 -3.05
CA ALA A 12 11.88 -6.15 -2.89
C ALA A 12 11.46 -5.97 -1.42
N ALA A 13 11.02 -7.03 -0.75
CA ALA A 13 10.67 -6.98 0.67
C ALA A 13 11.87 -6.53 1.53
N LEU A 14 13.07 -7.01 1.22
CA LEU A 14 14.31 -6.57 1.88
C LEU A 14 14.59 -5.09 1.64
N LEU A 15 14.43 -4.59 0.40
CA LEU A 15 14.61 -3.17 0.08
C LEU A 15 13.62 -2.27 0.83
N PHE A 16 12.37 -2.71 0.98
CA PHE A 16 11.38 -1.98 1.79
C PHE A 16 11.75 -1.98 3.28
N PHE A 17 12.22 -3.11 3.80
CA PHE A 17 12.68 -3.20 5.18
C PHE A 17 13.88 -2.25 5.45
N LEU A 18 14.90 -2.30 4.58
CA LEU A 18 16.05 -1.40 4.63
C LEU A 18 15.65 0.07 4.46
N SER A 19 14.59 0.33 3.69
CA SER A 19 14.06 1.68 3.55
C SER A 19 13.35 2.18 4.81
N LEU A 20 12.91 1.31 5.72
CA LEU A 20 12.26 1.71 6.97
C LEU A 20 13.21 1.72 8.16
N TRP A 21 14.37 1.08 8.05
CA TRP A 21 15.41 1.03 9.07
C TRP A 21 16.56 1.98 8.71
N PRO A 22 16.44 3.30 8.98
CA PRO A 22 17.56 4.20 8.79
C PRO A 22 18.67 3.80 9.77
N SER A 23 19.83 3.40 9.23
CA SER A 23 21.04 3.30 10.04
C SER A 23 21.57 4.71 10.31
N ASP A 24 22.17 4.94 11.48
CA ASP A 24 22.68 6.27 11.87
C ASP A 24 23.52 6.90 10.74
N GLY A 25 23.16 8.12 10.35
CA GLY A 25 23.84 8.86 9.28
C GLY A 25 23.37 8.58 7.85
N THR A 26 22.35 7.73 7.60
CA THR A 26 21.84 7.57 6.23
C THR A 26 21.15 8.83 5.72
N PRO A 27 21.57 9.39 4.57
CA PRO A 27 20.90 10.55 4.01
C PRO A 27 19.48 10.17 3.55
N ALA A 28 18.50 11.05 3.81
CA ALA A 28 17.10 10.85 3.41
C ALA A 28 16.94 10.51 1.91
N ARG A 29 17.84 11.03 1.06
CA ARG A 29 17.90 10.71 -0.38
C ARG A 29 18.16 9.21 -0.64
N ARG A 30 19.06 8.58 0.12
CA ARG A 30 19.38 7.16 -0.03
C ARG A 30 18.17 6.30 0.35
N GLN A 31 17.51 6.63 1.46
CA GLN A 31 16.31 5.95 1.92
C GLN A 31 15.16 6.05 0.91
N ARG A 32 14.95 7.24 0.33
CA ARG A 32 13.99 7.42 -0.77
C ARG A 32 14.34 6.58 -1.99
N ASN A 33 15.61 6.51 -2.37
CA ASN A 33 16.05 5.76 -3.54
C ASN A 33 15.92 4.24 -3.34
N THR A 34 16.18 3.73 -2.12
CA THR A 34 15.96 2.31 -1.81
C THR A 34 14.48 1.95 -1.83
N ALA A 35 13.59 2.83 -1.33
CA ALA A 35 12.15 2.66 -1.46
C ALA A 35 11.72 2.59 -2.94
N ALA A 36 12.21 3.55 -3.75
CA ALA A 36 11.88 3.62 -5.17
C ALA A 36 12.38 2.41 -5.95
N ALA A 37 13.58 1.89 -5.61
CA ALA A 37 14.10 0.65 -6.19
C ALA A 37 13.23 -0.56 -5.82
N GLY A 38 12.76 -0.65 -4.57
CA GLY A 38 11.83 -1.69 -4.13
C GLY A 38 10.50 -1.65 -4.89
N ILE A 39 9.90 -0.46 -5.06
CA ILE A 39 8.67 -0.27 -5.85
C ILE A 39 8.89 -0.72 -7.31
N ALA A 40 9.97 -0.25 -7.95
CA ALA A 40 10.27 -0.58 -9.34
C ALA A 40 10.48 -2.10 -9.54
N LEU A 41 11.18 -2.75 -8.61
CA LEU A 41 11.40 -4.19 -8.64
C LEU A 41 10.10 -4.98 -8.48
N LEU A 42 9.21 -4.56 -7.57
CA LEU A 42 7.87 -5.18 -7.43
C LEU A 42 7.05 -5.04 -8.71
N SER A 43 7.02 -3.85 -9.30
CA SER A 43 6.28 -3.62 -10.55
C SER A 43 6.83 -4.49 -11.68
N ALA A 44 8.16 -4.61 -11.80
CA ALA A 44 8.77 -5.48 -12.81
C ALA A 44 8.45 -6.96 -12.56
N ALA A 45 8.53 -7.42 -11.31
CA ALA A 45 8.20 -8.80 -10.94
C ALA A 45 6.72 -9.14 -11.19
N ALA A 46 5.82 -8.19 -10.93
CA ALA A 46 4.40 -8.34 -11.22
C ALA A 46 4.11 -8.44 -12.73
N VAL A 47 4.79 -7.62 -13.56
CA VAL A 47 4.64 -7.68 -15.02
C VAL A 47 5.17 -8.99 -15.60
N TYR A 48 6.31 -9.46 -15.09
CA TYR A 48 6.92 -10.71 -15.58
C TYR A 48 6.08 -11.95 -15.27
N GLY A 49 5.24 -11.91 -14.23
CA GLY A 49 4.38 -13.02 -13.83
C GLY A 49 3.04 -13.13 -14.58
N MET A 50 2.73 -12.22 -15.51
CA MET A 50 1.43 -12.19 -16.21
C MET A 50 1.46 -12.90 -17.56
N ASP A 51 0.31 -13.45 -17.95
CA ASP A 51 0.11 -14.05 -19.27
C ASP A 51 0.24 -13.03 -20.41
N PHE A 52 0.81 -13.48 -21.53
CA PHE A 52 1.15 -12.65 -22.68
C PHE A 52 -0.05 -11.94 -23.34
N ILE A 53 -1.26 -12.49 -23.22
CA ILE A 53 -2.47 -11.98 -23.89
C ILE A 53 -2.93 -10.65 -23.30
N ASN A 54 -2.95 -10.52 -21.96
CA ASN A 54 -3.42 -9.32 -21.27
C ASN A 54 -2.30 -8.34 -20.93
N MET A 55 -1.04 -8.74 -21.13
CA MET A 55 0.15 -7.96 -20.81
C MET A 55 0.15 -6.52 -21.38
N PRO A 56 -0.20 -6.27 -22.67
CA PRO A 56 -0.13 -4.91 -23.22
C PRO A 56 -1.15 -3.95 -22.60
N GLU A 57 -2.35 -4.42 -22.26
CA GLU A 57 -3.39 -3.58 -21.65
C GLU A 57 -3.03 -3.18 -20.22
N ILE A 58 -2.51 -4.12 -19.43
CA ILE A 58 -2.12 -3.88 -18.04
C ILE A 58 -0.90 -2.96 -17.97
N VAL A 59 0.11 -3.21 -18.81
CA VAL A 59 1.29 -2.33 -18.91
C VAL A 59 0.88 -0.94 -19.39
N GLY A 60 -0.03 -0.84 -20.38
CA GLY A 60 -0.59 0.42 -20.84
C GLY A 60 -1.27 1.21 -19.72
N ALA A 61 -2.17 0.58 -18.97
CA ALA A 61 -2.84 1.19 -17.83
C ALA A 61 -1.87 1.62 -16.72
N LEU A 62 -0.86 0.79 -16.41
CA LEU A 62 0.18 1.10 -15.43
C LEU A 62 1.00 2.33 -15.84
N VAL A 63 1.43 2.40 -17.10
CA VAL A 63 2.21 3.53 -17.63
C VAL A 63 1.38 4.81 -17.62
N ILE A 64 0.10 4.75 -18.02
CA ILE A 64 -0.79 5.91 -17.99
C ILE A 64 -0.99 6.41 -16.56
N GLY A 65 -1.28 5.52 -15.60
CA GLY A 65 -1.44 5.87 -14.20
C GLY A 65 -0.17 6.47 -13.59
N ALA A 66 0.99 5.86 -13.85
CA ALA A 66 2.29 6.36 -13.39
C ALA A 66 2.62 7.74 -13.99
N ALA A 67 2.36 7.93 -15.30
CA ALA A 67 2.57 9.21 -15.97
C ALA A 67 1.69 10.31 -15.38
N LEU A 68 0.39 10.06 -15.21
CA LEU A 68 -0.54 11.02 -14.61
C LEU A 68 -0.14 11.38 -13.17
N GLY A 69 0.26 10.40 -12.37
CA GLY A 69 0.73 10.64 -11.00
C GLY A 69 2.00 11.51 -10.95
N LEU A 70 2.97 11.24 -11.83
CA LEU A 70 4.20 12.02 -11.94
C LEU A 70 3.95 13.45 -12.44
N LEU A 71 3.03 13.62 -13.40
CA LEU A 71 2.64 14.94 -13.90
C LEU A 71 1.99 15.77 -12.79
N MET A 72 1.02 15.19 -12.06
CA MET A 72 0.39 15.89 -10.93
C MET A 72 1.39 16.27 -9.84
N ALA A 73 2.38 15.42 -9.56
CA ALA A 73 3.41 15.69 -8.56
C ALA A 73 4.39 16.81 -8.95
N ARG A 74 4.59 17.07 -10.25
CA ARG A 74 5.51 18.11 -10.75
C ARG A 74 4.88 19.49 -10.82
N GLU A 75 3.61 19.55 -11.23
CA GLU A 75 2.93 20.82 -11.49
C GLU A 75 2.33 21.47 -10.23
N TRP A 76 2.16 20.72 -9.14
CA TRP A 76 1.46 21.23 -7.96
C TRP A 76 2.34 22.04 -7.01
N PRO A 77 1.84 23.20 -6.54
CA PRO A 77 2.59 24.04 -5.61
C PRO A 77 2.64 23.39 -4.22
N TYR A 78 3.74 23.63 -3.49
CA TYR A 78 4.03 23.01 -2.19
C TYR A 78 2.89 23.12 -1.17
N HIS A 79 2.12 24.21 -1.19
CA HIS A 79 0.99 24.42 -0.27
C HIS A 79 -0.18 23.44 -0.47
N ARG A 80 -0.27 22.76 -1.64
CA ARG A 80 -1.29 21.74 -1.93
C ARG A 80 -0.75 20.32 -1.84
N LEU A 81 0.52 20.14 -1.45
CA LEU A 81 1.13 18.82 -1.35
C LEU A 81 0.32 17.87 -0.47
N PHE A 82 -0.24 18.39 0.64
CA PHE A 82 -1.11 17.60 1.51
C PHE A 82 -2.34 17.05 0.76
N VAL A 83 -3.04 17.90 0.00
CA VAL A 83 -4.22 17.51 -0.79
C VAL A 83 -3.87 16.48 -1.86
N LEU A 84 -2.68 16.58 -2.44
CA LEU A 84 -2.22 15.62 -3.43
C LEU A 84 -1.97 14.25 -2.79
N MET A 85 -1.29 14.22 -1.64
CA MET A 85 -0.99 13.00 -0.92
C MET A 85 -2.26 12.31 -0.39
N THR A 86 -3.23 13.07 0.11
CA THR A 86 -4.54 12.51 0.50
C THR A 86 -5.33 12.01 -0.70
N GLY A 87 -5.28 12.72 -1.84
CA GLY A 87 -5.87 12.25 -3.09
C GLY A 87 -5.32 10.88 -3.53
N PHE A 88 -4.00 10.72 -3.55
CA PHE A 88 -3.37 9.43 -3.88
C PHE A 88 -3.67 8.33 -2.85
N ALA A 89 -3.73 8.67 -1.55
CA ALA A 89 -4.14 7.71 -0.53
C ALA A 89 -5.59 7.23 -0.73
N GLY A 90 -6.50 8.12 -1.15
CA GLY A 90 -7.87 7.77 -1.51
C GLY A 90 -7.94 6.85 -2.73
N LEU A 91 -7.17 7.16 -3.78
CA LEU A 91 -7.06 6.32 -4.98
C LEU A 91 -6.48 4.92 -4.68
N ALA A 92 -5.55 4.83 -3.73
CA ALA A 92 -5.05 3.53 -3.27
C ALA A 92 -6.15 2.71 -2.56
N GLY A 93 -6.99 3.35 -1.74
CA GLY A 93 -8.12 2.71 -1.09
C GLY A 93 -9.18 2.22 -2.08
N SER A 94 -9.51 3.04 -3.09
CA SER A 94 -10.45 2.64 -4.15
C SER A 94 -9.87 1.52 -5.03
N ALA A 95 -8.57 1.54 -5.33
CA ALA A 95 -7.91 0.45 -6.04
C ALA A 95 -8.03 -0.89 -5.27
N ALA A 96 -7.93 -0.85 -3.94
CA ALA A 96 -8.12 -2.04 -3.10
C ALA A 96 -9.56 -2.58 -3.17
N ILE A 97 -10.55 -1.69 -3.18
CA ILE A 97 -11.96 -2.03 -3.39
C ILE A 97 -12.17 -2.67 -4.78
N CYS A 98 -11.63 -2.06 -5.83
CA CYS A 98 -11.71 -2.59 -7.20
C CYS A 98 -11.00 -3.95 -7.31
N ALA A 99 -9.85 -4.13 -6.65
CA ALA A 99 -9.15 -5.40 -6.64
C ALA A 99 -9.96 -6.50 -5.92
N ALA A 100 -10.56 -6.19 -4.77
CA ALA A 100 -11.46 -7.12 -4.08
C ALA A 100 -12.68 -7.49 -4.94
N ALA A 101 -13.27 -6.51 -5.61
CA ALA A 101 -14.39 -6.74 -6.55
C ALA A 101 -13.96 -7.61 -7.74
N ALA A 102 -12.78 -7.39 -8.32
CA ALA A 102 -12.25 -8.19 -9.41
C ALA A 102 -12.07 -9.67 -9.01
N VAL A 103 -11.55 -9.91 -7.80
CA VAL A 103 -11.40 -11.27 -7.26
C VAL A 103 -12.76 -11.93 -7.01
N TRP A 104 -13.74 -11.17 -6.53
CA TRP A 104 -15.08 -11.70 -6.29
C TRP A 104 -15.83 -12.02 -7.59
N LEU A 105 -15.63 -11.24 -8.66
CA LEU A 105 -16.24 -11.47 -9.97
C LEU A 105 -15.66 -12.70 -10.68
N ASN A 106 -14.34 -12.95 -10.54
CA ASN A 106 -13.66 -14.04 -11.23
C ASN A 106 -12.75 -14.85 -10.29
N PRO A 107 -13.29 -15.56 -9.27
CA PRO A 107 -12.48 -16.28 -8.28
C PRO A 107 -11.67 -17.42 -8.89
N TYR A 108 -12.12 -17.98 -10.03
CA TYR A 108 -11.41 -19.01 -10.77
C TYR A 108 -10.07 -18.53 -11.33
N ALA A 109 -10.02 -17.29 -11.86
CA ALA A 109 -8.80 -16.72 -12.44
C ALA A 109 -7.71 -16.48 -11.39
N PHE A 110 -8.08 -16.36 -10.11
CA PHE A 110 -7.16 -16.20 -8.98
C PHE A 110 -6.82 -17.53 -8.29
N GLY A 111 -7.29 -18.67 -8.81
CA GLY A 111 -7.02 -20.00 -8.23
C GLY A 111 -7.67 -20.23 -6.86
N LEU A 112 -8.76 -19.52 -6.55
CA LEU A 112 -9.43 -19.60 -5.24
C LEU A 112 -10.49 -20.71 -5.15
N ILE A 113 -10.87 -21.27 -6.30
CA ILE A 113 -11.80 -22.39 -6.43
C ILE A 113 -11.22 -23.41 -7.41
N ASP A 114 -11.26 -24.69 -7.05
CA ASP A 114 -10.89 -25.78 -7.92
C ASP A 114 -12.07 -26.19 -8.83
N GLN A 115 -11.80 -26.79 -9.98
CA GLN A 115 -12.85 -27.23 -10.91
C GLN A 115 -13.73 -28.30 -10.23
N GLY A 116 -14.95 -27.92 -9.81
CA GLY A 116 -15.91 -28.81 -9.16
C GLY A 116 -16.08 -28.62 -7.65
N SER A 117 -15.48 -27.59 -7.05
CA SER A 117 -15.70 -27.21 -5.63
C SER A 117 -16.96 -26.35 -5.45
N ASP A 118 -17.79 -26.67 -4.46
CA ASP A 118 -18.94 -25.88 -4.02
C ASP A 118 -18.51 -24.62 -3.26
N GLY A 119 -18.07 -23.60 -4.02
CA GLY A 119 -17.91 -22.22 -3.53
C GLY A 119 -16.52 -21.84 -3.00
N ILE A 120 -16.37 -20.54 -2.74
CA ILE A 120 -15.13 -19.94 -2.21
C ILE A 120 -14.97 -20.38 -0.76
N ALA A 121 -13.82 -20.97 -0.40
CA ALA A 121 -13.56 -21.37 0.98
C ALA A 121 -13.73 -20.19 1.94
N THR A 122 -14.32 -20.43 3.12
CA THR A 122 -14.58 -19.39 4.14
C THR A 122 -13.33 -18.56 4.47
N ARG A 123 -12.15 -19.19 4.45
CA ARG A 123 -10.85 -18.53 4.65
C ARG A 123 -10.60 -17.41 3.63
N HIS A 124 -10.90 -17.65 2.35
CA HIS A 124 -10.70 -16.68 1.27
C HIS A 124 -11.75 -15.57 1.30
N MET A 125 -13.00 -15.90 1.66
CA MET A 125 -14.05 -14.90 1.86
C MET A 125 -13.71 -13.90 2.97
N VAL A 126 -13.18 -14.38 4.11
CA VAL A 126 -12.78 -13.50 5.22
C VAL A 126 -11.69 -12.51 4.78
N MET A 127 -10.71 -12.96 3.99
CA MET A 127 -9.66 -12.08 3.46
C MET A 127 -10.20 -11.06 2.47
N LEU A 128 -11.17 -11.45 1.63
CA LEU A 128 -11.84 -10.53 0.71
C LEU A 128 -12.61 -9.44 1.45
N VAL A 129 -13.39 -9.82 2.46
CA VAL A 129 -14.12 -8.86 3.30
C VAL A 129 -13.17 -7.95 4.07
N MET A 130 -12.06 -8.48 4.60
CA MET A 130 -11.02 -7.67 5.23
C MET A 130 -10.39 -6.68 4.25
N THR A 131 -10.04 -7.13 3.04
CA THR A 131 -9.48 -6.26 2.00
C THR A 131 -10.43 -5.13 1.63
N MET A 132 -11.70 -5.47 1.35
CA MET A 132 -12.74 -4.53 0.95
C MET A 132 -13.05 -3.51 2.06
N SER A 133 -13.24 -3.98 3.29
CA SER A 133 -13.54 -3.11 4.44
C SER A 133 -12.37 -2.17 4.76
N THR A 134 -11.15 -2.69 4.80
CA THR A 134 -9.96 -1.87 5.06
C THR A 134 -9.69 -0.86 3.93
N GLY A 135 -9.96 -1.25 2.67
CA GLY A 135 -9.92 -0.35 1.51
C GLY A 135 -10.98 0.77 1.58
N ALA A 136 -12.20 0.44 2.01
CA ALA A 136 -13.26 1.41 2.25
C ALA A 136 -12.90 2.39 3.38
N VAL A 137 -12.31 1.92 4.47
CA VAL A 137 -11.81 2.78 5.56
C VAL A 137 -10.69 3.69 5.06
N ALA A 138 -9.75 3.18 4.25
CA ALA A 138 -8.68 4.00 3.68
C ALA A 138 -9.22 5.12 2.78
N CYS A 139 -10.16 4.79 1.89
CA CYS A 139 -10.81 5.75 1.00
C CYS A 139 -11.62 6.80 1.80
N GLY A 140 -12.41 6.35 2.79
CA GLY A 140 -13.18 7.23 3.67
C GLY A 140 -12.29 8.16 4.49
N ALA A 141 -11.21 7.65 5.09
CA ALA A 141 -10.25 8.46 5.86
C ALA A 141 -9.58 9.52 4.97
N ALA A 142 -9.22 9.17 3.74
CA ALA A 142 -8.68 10.13 2.77
C ALA A 142 -9.71 11.21 2.39
N PHE A 143 -10.97 10.83 2.20
CA PHE A 143 -12.05 11.78 1.90
C PHE A 143 -12.31 12.76 3.04
N VAL A 144 -12.37 12.26 4.29
CA VAL A 144 -12.50 13.14 5.46
C VAL A 144 -11.26 14.01 5.64
N ALA A 145 -10.06 13.50 5.34
CA ALA A 145 -8.82 14.28 5.38
C ALA A 145 -8.78 15.42 4.34
N LEU A 146 -9.47 15.27 3.21
CA LEU A 146 -9.60 16.33 2.20
C LEU A 146 -10.48 17.49 2.67
N ILE A 147 -11.54 17.18 3.41
CA ILE A 147 -12.50 18.18 3.91
C ILE A 147 -11.99 18.83 5.20
N GLY A 148 -11.44 18.03 6.11
CA GLY A 148 -10.93 18.51 7.39
C GLY A 148 -9.62 19.29 7.25
N ARG A 149 -9.57 20.53 7.75
CA ARG A 149 -8.33 21.32 7.85
C ARG A 149 -7.81 21.32 9.28
N GLY A 150 -6.67 20.69 9.55
CA GLY A 150 -5.98 20.76 10.85
C GLY A 150 -5.06 19.58 11.17
N VAL A 151 -4.53 19.50 12.39
CA VAL A 151 -3.63 18.41 12.83
C VAL A 151 -4.31 17.02 12.75
N SER A 152 -5.63 16.97 12.89
CA SER A 152 -6.43 15.77 12.69
C SER A 152 -6.40 15.23 11.26
N SER A 153 -6.25 16.08 10.24
CA SER A 153 -6.23 15.63 8.84
C SER A 153 -4.91 14.94 8.48
N ALA A 154 -3.79 15.35 9.08
CA ALA A 154 -2.51 14.64 8.95
C ALA A 154 -2.56 13.24 9.58
N ALA A 155 -3.23 13.10 10.73
CA ALA A 155 -3.46 11.79 11.34
C ALA A 155 -4.38 10.90 10.48
N LEU A 156 -5.41 11.47 9.86
CA LEU A 156 -6.29 10.75 8.93
C LEU A 156 -5.57 10.33 7.64
N LEU A 157 -4.66 11.15 7.11
CA LEU A 157 -3.80 10.76 5.99
C LEU A 157 -2.94 9.54 6.36
N ALA A 158 -2.28 9.58 7.52
CA ALA A 158 -1.47 8.47 8.00
C ALA A 158 -2.31 7.19 8.23
N LEU A 159 -3.52 7.35 8.76
CA LEU A 159 -4.49 6.26 8.92
C LEU A 159 -4.90 5.68 7.56
N ALA A 160 -5.20 6.53 6.57
CA ALA A 160 -5.59 6.10 5.23
C ALA A 160 -4.48 5.27 4.58
N ILE A 161 -3.22 5.73 4.68
CA ILE A 161 -2.05 4.99 4.16
C ILE A 161 -1.86 3.66 4.91
N GLY A 162 -2.02 3.66 6.23
CA GLY A 162 -1.94 2.45 7.04
C GLY A 162 -3.00 1.43 6.63
N MET A 163 -4.25 1.86 6.50
CA MET A 163 -5.38 0.99 6.11
C MET A 163 -5.21 0.48 4.66
N ALA A 164 -4.72 1.30 3.74
CA ALA A 164 -4.39 0.85 2.38
C ALA A 164 -3.29 -0.24 2.40
N GLY A 165 -2.28 -0.11 3.26
CA GLY A 165 -1.23 -1.11 3.44
C GLY A 165 -1.75 -2.44 3.99
N TRP A 166 -2.60 -2.40 5.02
CA TRP A 166 -3.24 -3.61 5.57
C TRP A 166 -4.18 -4.27 4.56
N SER A 167 -4.90 -3.49 3.75
CA SER A 167 -5.73 -4.01 2.65
C SER A 167 -4.87 -4.74 1.61
N ALA A 168 -3.75 -4.15 1.18
CA ALA A 168 -2.81 -4.79 0.26
C ALA A 168 -2.21 -6.08 0.85
N ALA A 169 -1.92 -6.12 2.15
CA ALA A 169 -1.43 -7.32 2.83
C ALA A 169 -2.48 -8.45 2.87
N ALA A 170 -3.76 -8.10 3.15
CA ALA A 170 -4.85 -9.07 3.13
C ALA A 170 -5.06 -9.67 1.74
N LEU A 171 -5.03 -8.85 0.69
CA LEU A 171 -5.12 -9.30 -0.69
C LEU A 171 -3.88 -10.12 -1.11
N ALA A 172 -2.69 -9.75 -0.67
CA ALA A 172 -1.48 -10.52 -0.91
C ALA A 172 -1.50 -11.90 -0.23
N PHE A 173 -2.10 -11.99 0.96
CA PHE A 173 -2.27 -13.26 1.66
C PHE A 173 -3.27 -14.16 0.94
N LEU A 174 -4.31 -13.58 0.34
CA LEU A 174 -5.25 -14.28 -0.52
C LEU A 174 -4.55 -14.90 -1.74
N LEU A 175 -3.59 -14.16 -2.33
CA LEU A 175 -2.81 -14.58 -3.49
C LEU A 175 -1.55 -15.42 -3.13
N GLN A 176 -1.36 -15.78 -1.86
CA GLN A 176 -0.17 -16.51 -1.36
C GLN A 176 1.17 -15.84 -1.73
N ASN A 177 1.20 -14.50 -1.83
CA ASN A 177 2.38 -13.75 -2.22
C ASN A 177 3.10 -13.15 -1.00
N ILE A 178 4.08 -13.88 -0.48
CA ILE A 178 4.80 -13.53 0.77
C ILE A 178 5.51 -12.16 0.67
N GLY A 179 6.09 -11.83 -0.49
CA GLY A 179 6.78 -10.55 -0.67
C GLY A 179 5.83 -9.36 -0.59
N MET A 180 4.65 -9.49 -1.21
CA MET A 180 3.62 -8.45 -1.15
C MET A 180 2.96 -8.37 0.24
N VAL A 181 2.83 -9.49 0.95
CA VAL A 181 2.38 -9.50 2.36
C VAL A 181 3.34 -8.70 3.23
N ALA A 182 4.65 -8.93 3.09
CA ALA A 182 5.66 -8.20 3.85
C ALA A 182 5.65 -6.70 3.53
N ALA A 183 5.64 -6.33 2.24
CA ALA A 183 5.61 -4.92 1.82
C ALA A 183 4.33 -4.20 2.30
N GLY A 184 3.16 -4.83 2.13
CA GLY A 184 1.88 -4.29 2.59
C GLY A 184 1.80 -4.18 4.12
N GLY A 185 2.26 -5.21 4.84
CA GLY A 185 2.28 -5.22 6.30
C GLY A 185 3.21 -4.14 6.88
N LEU A 186 4.39 -3.95 6.29
CA LEU A 186 5.32 -2.88 6.67
C LEU A 186 4.73 -1.50 6.45
N ALA A 187 4.09 -1.27 5.28
CA ALA A 187 3.40 -0.02 4.99
C ALA A 187 2.23 0.22 5.96
N GLY A 188 1.44 -0.82 6.25
CA GLY A 188 0.29 -0.77 7.14
C GLY A 188 0.68 -0.45 8.58
N ALA A 189 1.70 -1.11 9.10
CA ALA A 189 2.25 -0.84 10.44
C ALA A 189 2.85 0.57 10.53
N GLY A 190 3.63 0.99 9.53
CA GLY A 190 4.22 2.33 9.48
C GLY A 190 3.18 3.45 9.50
N GLY A 191 2.12 3.30 8.69
CA GLY A 191 1.01 4.26 8.65
C GLY A 191 0.23 4.32 9.97
N ALA A 192 -0.06 3.17 10.58
CA ALA A 192 -0.76 3.10 11.86
C ALA A 192 0.03 3.74 13.01
N VAL A 193 1.34 3.45 13.11
CA VAL A 193 2.22 4.06 14.13
C VAL A 193 2.30 5.58 13.93
N LEU A 194 2.42 6.05 12.69
CA LEU A 194 2.44 7.47 12.39
C LEU A 194 1.12 8.14 12.77
N ALA A 195 -0.02 7.51 12.43
CA ALA A 195 -1.34 8.00 12.78
C ALA A 195 -1.51 8.16 14.30
N LEU A 196 -1.11 7.15 15.08
CA LEU A 196 -1.16 7.18 16.55
C LEU A 196 -0.27 8.29 17.12
N ARG A 197 0.95 8.47 16.59
CA ARG A 197 1.87 9.54 17.04
C ARG A 197 1.31 10.93 16.76
N LEU A 198 0.77 11.15 15.57
CA LEU A 198 0.16 12.43 15.19
C LEU A 198 -1.08 12.72 16.04
N TRP A 199 -1.89 11.70 16.33
CA TRP A 199 -3.08 11.85 17.16
C TRP A 199 -2.75 12.11 18.64
N GLY A 200 -1.72 11.44 19.16
CA GLY A 200 -1.20 11.69 20.51
C GLY A 200 -0.70 13.13 20.67
N ARG A 201 0.04 13.65 19.68
CA ARG A 201 0.47 15.06 19.64
C ARG A 201 -0.72 16.03 19.59
N ALA A 202 -1.74 15.72 18.79
CA ALA A 202 -2.94 16.56 18.68
C ALA A 202 -3.76 16.66 19.98
N ARG A 203 -3.74 15.62 20.82
CA ARG A 203 -4.49 15.55 22.09
C ARG A 203 -3.69 15.98 23.32
N GLY A 204 -2.45 16.46 23.17
CA GLY A 204 -1.57 16.75 24.31
C GLY A 204 -1.18 15.50 25.12
N ARG A 205 -1.45 14.30 24.60
CA ARG A 205 -1.06 13.01 25.17
C ARG A 205 0.07 12.45 24.31
N GLY A 206 1.21 13.14 24.33
CA GLY A 206 2.45 12.60 23.80
C GLY A 206 2.77 11.34 24.59
N ILE A 207 2.80 10.18 23.93
CA ILE A 207 3.26 8.95 24.54
C ILE A 207 4.77 9.13 24.74
N ALA A 208 5.12 9.49 25.99
CA ALA A 208 6.45 9.66 26.55
C ALA A 208 7.40 10.65 25.83
N ASP A 209 7.60 11.81 26.45
CA ASP A 209 8.95 12.30 26.70
C ASP A 209 9.75 11.17 27.36
N THR A 210 10.41 10.35 26.56
CA THR A 210 11.48 9.48 27.05
C THR A 210 12.78 10.26 26.91
N GLY A 211 13.09 11.00 27.97
CA GLY A 211 14.45 11.37 28.33
C GLY A 211 15.22 12.20 27.32
N ARG A 212 14.99 13.51 27.30
CA ARG A 212 16.14 14.42 27.24
C ARG A 212 16.81 14.37 28.61
N GLY A 213 17.84 13.52 28.72
CA GLY A 213 18.87 13.70 29.74
C GLY A 213 19.67 14.98 29.44
N PRO A 214 20.33 15.54 30.47
CA PRO A 214 20.89 16.90 30.49
C PRO A 214 21.91 17.20 29.39
#